data_AF-A0A951NK48-F1
#
_entry.id   AF-A0A951NK48-F1
#
_cell.length_a   1.000
_cell.length_b   1.000
_cell.length_c   1.000
_cell.angle_alpha   90.00
_cell.angle_beta   90.00
_cell.angle_gamma   90.00
#
_symmetry.space_group_name_H-M   'P 1'
#
loop_
_entity.id
_entity.type
_entity.pdbx_description
1 polymer ?
#
loop_
_entity_poly.entity_id
_entity_poly.type
_entity_poly.pdbx_seq_one_letter_code
_entity_poly.pdbx_strand_id
1 'polypeptide(L)'
;DRPLVVHAPSQPLVKGTKFMQQALDELAEEGVAFDLKLISGMQHDEARRWYERADVIVDQLHIGWYGVLAVEGLALGKPVVTYVREDLAEASTPALPIANANPETIKEVRERLGLDPEQVLPFSSKTGEGREELLASLDLLLGDGETT
;
A
#
# COMPACT_ATOMS: atom_id res chain seq x y z
N ASP A 1 5.42 14.95 -12.33
CA ASP A 1 4.69 15.00 -11.05
C ASP A 1 5.38 14.15 -10.01
N ARG A 2 5.35 14.60 -8.74
CA ARG A 2 5.80 13.82 -7.58
C ARG A 2 4.66 12.87 -7.17
N PRO A 3 4.91 11.57 -6.97
CA PRO A 3 3.88 10.64 -6.49
C PRO A 3 3.39 11.04 -5.10
N LEU A 4 2.08 11.00 -4.89
CA LEU A 4 1.45 11.25 -3.60
C LEU A 4 1.37 9.95 -2.79
N VAL A 5 2.14 9.90 -1.70
CA VAL A 5 2.10 8.84 -0.69
C VAL A 5 1.12 9.22 0.40
N VAL A 6 0.18 8.34 0.74
CA VAL A 6 -0.80 8.56 1.81
C VAL A 6 -0.62 7.54 2.94
N HIS A 7 -0.60 8.03 4.18
CA HIS A 7 -0.63 7.22 5.40
C HIS A 7 -1.69 7.76 6.36
N ALA A 8 -2.56 6.88 6.89
CA ALA A 8 -3.67 7.26 7.77
C ALA A 8 -3.73 6.36 9.03
N PRO A 9 -2.84 6.57 10.01
CA PRO A 9 -2.79 5.74 11.20
C PRO A 9 -3.83 6.17 12.24
N SER A 10 -4.76 5.29 12.61
CA SER A 10 -5.68 5.51 13.73
C SER A 10 -4.99 5.45 15.10
N GLN A 11 -3.90 4.66 15.19
CA GLN A 11 -3.06 4.52 16.38
C GLN A 11 -1.58 4.61 15.98
N PRO A 12 -1.01 5.83 15.86
CA PRO A 12 0.32 6.03 15.27
C PRO A 12 1.46 5.26 15.94
N LEU A 13 1.39 5.10 17.27
CA LEU A 13 2.40 4.35 18.03
C LEU A 13 2.38 2.86 17.69
N VAL A 14 1.20 2.24 17.72
CA VAL A 14 1.02 0.81 17.45
C VAL A 14 1.27 0.48 15.98
N LYS A 15 0.85 1.37 15.07
CA LYS A 15 1.02 1.19 13.62
C LYS A 15 2.44 1.49 13.12
N GLY A 16 3.34 1.93 13.99
CA GLY A 16 4.73 2.18 13.65
C GLY A 16 4.93 3.41 12.76
N THR A 17 4.07 4.44 12.88
CA THR A 17 4.14 5.67 12.06
C THR A 17 5.50 6.34 12.14
N LYS A 18 6.19 6.29 13.31
CA LYS A 18 7.56 6.80 13.44
C LYS A 18 8.52 6.09 12.49
N PHE A 19 8.44 4.77 12.41
CA PHE A 19 9.32 3.97 11.56
C PHE A 19 9.03 4.19 10.07
N MET A 20 7.75 4.28 9.71
CA MET A 20 7.32 4.67 8.38
C MET A 20 7.86 6.05 8.00
N GLN A 21 7.72 7.05 8.89
CA GLN A 21 8.21 8.41 8.64
C GLN A 21 9.73 8.43 8.49
N GLN A 22 10.46 7.77 9.38
CA GLN A 22 11.93 7.66 9.30
C GLN A 22 12.37 7.06 7.97
N ALA A 23 11.73 5.99 7.53
CA ALA A 23 12.03 5.39 6.24
C ALA A 23 11.77 6.35 5.07
N LEU A 24 10.61 7.02 5.06
CA LEU A 24 10.30 8.00 4.02
C LEU A 24 11.27 9.20 4.04
N ASP A 25 11.67 9.66 5.22
CA ASP A 25 12.63 10.76 5.36
C ASP A 25 14.00 10.36 4.77
N GLU A 26 14.48 9.15 5.07
CA GLU A 26 15.71 8.61 4.49
C GLU A 26 15.61 8.49 2.96
N LEU A 27 14.47 8.08 2.41
CA LEU A 27 14.23 8.08 0.97
C LEU A 27 14.29 9.49 0.36
N ALA A 28 13.74 10.48 1.06
CA ALA A 28 13.82 11.87 0.61
C ALA A 28 15.27 12.39 0.64
N GLU A 29 16.06 12.03 1.65
CA GLU A 29 17.49 12.37 1.76
C GLU A 29 18.33 11.72 0.63
N GLU A 30 17.97 10.52 0.19
CA GLU A 30 18.56 9.84 -0.98
C GLU A 30 18.14 10.46 -2.34
N GLY A 31 17.30 11.50 -2.32
CA GLY A 31 16.87 12.24 -3.51
C GLY A 31 15.61 11.69 -4.19
N VAL A 32 14.86 10.80 -3.52
CA VAL A 32 13.57 10.32 -4.03
C VAL A 32 12.52 11.41 -3.88
N ALA A 33 11.95 11.84 -5.00
CA ALA A 33 10.93 12.88 -5.00
C ALA A 33 9.54 12.26 -4.85
N PHE A 34 8.86 12.56 -3.74
CA PHE A 34 7.45 12.21 -3.48
C PHE A 34 6.80 13.27 -2.60
N ASP A 35 5.47 13.33 -2.58
CA ASP A 35 4.71 14.14 -1.63
C ASP A 35 4.07 13.22 -0.60
N LEU A 36 4.20 13.54 0.70
CA LEU A 36 3.60 12.76 1.77
C LEU A 36 2.37 13.48 2.35
N LYS A 37 1.25 12.77 2.37
CA LYS A 37 0.07 13.16 3.14
C LYS A 37 -0.13 12.22 4.33
N LEU A 38 0.22 12.71 5.51
CA LEU A 38 -0.17 12.11 6.78
C LEU A 38 -1.58 12.55 7.16
N ILE A 39 -2.49 11.60 7.36
CA ILE A 39 -3.88 11.85 7.76
C ILE A 39 -4.03 11.52 9.24
N SER A 40 -4.52 12.48 10.01
CA SER A 40 -4.76 12.35 11.45
C SER A 40 -5.97 13.19 11.84
N GLY A 41 -6.85 12.66 12.70
CA GLY A 41 -8.04 13.36 13.23
C GLY A 41 -9.05 13.82 12.17
N MET A 42 -8.97 13.27 10.96
CA MET A 42 -9.83 13.61 9.83
C MET A 42 -11.06 12.70 9.80
N GLN A 43 -12.21 13.23 9.40
CA GLN A 43 -13.39 12.41 9.18
C GLN A 43 -13.14 11.42 8.04
N HIS A 44 -13.75 10.24 8.12
CA HIS A 44 -13.46 9.15 7.19
C HIS A 44 -13.74 9.51 5.72
N ASP A 45 -14.82 10.25 5.46
CA ASP A 45 -15.19 10.73 4.12
C ASP A 45 -14.17 11.71 3.53
N GLU A 46 -13.60 12.58 4.36
CA GLU A 46 -12.51 13.47 3.97
C GLU A 46 -11.20 12.70 3.73
N ALA A 47 -10.89 11.71 4.57
CA ALA A 47 -9.73 10.84 4.42
C ALA A 47 -9.81 10.01 3.13
N ARG A 48 -10.99 9.49 2.81
CA ARG A 48 -11.25 8.74 1.58
C ARG A 48 -10.91 9.54 0.32
N ARG A 49 -11.21 10.85 0.30
CA ARG A 49 -10.83 11.72 -0.82
C ARG A 49 -9.32 11.83 -1.01
N TRP A 50 -8.53 11.64 0.04
CA TRP A 50 -7.07 11.56 -0.08
C TRP A 50 -6.62 10.19 -0.60
N TYR A 51 -7.26 9.10 -0.17
CA TYR A 51 -6.98 7.76 -0.69
C TYR A 51 -7.23 7.69 -2.20
N GLU A 52 -8.31 8.30 -2.68
CA GLU A 52 -8.62 8.40 -4.11
C GLU A 52 -7.55 9.15 -4.92
N ARG A 53 -6.86 10.12 -4.30
CA ARG A 53 -5.78 10.90 -4.94
C ARG A 53 -4.41 10.25 -4.79
N ALA A 54 -4.26 9.31 -3.87
CA ALA A 54 -2.98 8.64 -3.60
C ALA A 54 -2.47 7.95 -4.87
N ASP A 55 -1.17 8.06 -5.11
CA ASP A 55 -0.47 7.20 -6.04
C ASP A 55 -0.06 5.89 -5.31
N VAL A 56 0.27 5.98 -4.02
CA VAL A 56 0.62 4.84 -3.15
C VAL A 56 0.02 5.03 -1.76
N ILE A 57 -0.49 3.96 -1.17
CA ILE A 57 -0.92 3.92 0.23
C ILE A 57 0.10 3.11 1.03
N VAL A 58 0.57 3.68 2.14
CA VAL A 58 1.41 2.97 3.11
C VAL A 58 0.56 2.74 4.36
N ASP A 59 0.33 1.49 4.74
CA ASP A 59 -0.37 1.14 5.99
C ASP A 59 0.65 0.77 7.08
N GLN A 60 0.33 -0.20 7.93
CA GLN A 60 1.12 -0.57 9.08
C GLN A 60 2.31 -1.44 8.67
N LEU A 61 3.51 -1.01 9.08
CA LEU A 61 4.77 -1.72 8.78
C LEU A 61 5.23 -2.61 9.94
N HIS A 62 4.61 -2.49 11.12
CA HIS A 62 5.10 -3.15 12.32
C HIS A 62 4.27 -4.37 12.75
N ILE A 63 2.96 -4.36 12.47
CA ILE A 63 2.01 -5.30 13.10
C ILE A 63 2.08 -6.71 12.49
N GLY A 64 2.50 -6.84 11.24
CA GLY A 64 2.63 -8.15 10.58
C GLY A 64 1.34 -8.69 9.98
N TRP A 65 0.34 -7.82 9.83
CA TRP A 65 -0.89 -8.07 9.09
C TRP A 65 -1.37 -6.75 8.46
N TYR A 66 -2.19 -6.82 7.41
CA TYR A 66 -2.77 -5.63 6.80
C TYR A 66 -3.98 -5.11 7.59
N GLY A 67 -4.16 -3.79 7.63
CA GLY A 67 -5.29 -3.15 8.31
C GLY A 67 -6.41 -2.74 7.34
N VAL A 68 -7.44 -2.06 7.89
CA VAL A 68 -8.56 -1.52 7.10
C VAL A 68 -8.10 -0.57 5.99
N LEU A 69 -7.08 0.25 6.25
CA LEU A 69 -6.52 1.17 5.24
C LEU A 69 -5.98 0.44 4.02
N ALA A 70 -5.32 -0.71 4.22
CA ALA A 70 -4.85 -1.53 3.11
C ALA A 70 -6.03 -2.04 2.27
N VAL A 71 -7.09 -2.54 2.91
CA VAL A 71 -8.30 -3.01 2.22
C VAL A 71 -8.97 -1.87 1.44
N GLU A 72 -9.11 -0.69 2.04
CA GLU A 72 -9.66 0.50 1.38
C GLU A 72 -8.81 0.94 0.18
N GLY A 73 -7.48 0.88 0.31
CA GLY A 73 -6.56 1.17 -0.78
C GLY A 73 -6.72 0.20 -1.94
N LEU A 74 -6.71 -1.10 -1.66
CA LEU A 74 -6.92 -2.15 -2.67
C LEU A 74 -8.29 -2.03 -3.35
N ALA A 75 -9.36 -1.71 -2.60
CA ALA A 75 -10.69 -1.48 -3.15
C ALA A 75 -10.76 -0.25 -4.08
N LEU A 76 -9.89 0.73 -3.86
CA LEU A 76 -9.69 1.89 -4.75
C LEU A 76 -8.68 1.61 -5.87
N GLY A 77 -8.19 0.37 -5.95
CA GLY A 77 -7.16 -0.10 -6.84
C GLY A 77 -5.76 0.44 -6.56
N LYS A 78 -5.52 1.08 -5.42
CA LYS A 78 -4.22 1.71 -5.14
C LYS A 78 -3.16 0.65 -4.82
N PRO A 79 -1.92 0.83 -5.29
CA PRO A 79 -0.77 0.12 -4.74
C PRO A 79 -0.70 0.33 -3.22
N VAL A 80 -0.58 -0.76 -2.47
CA VAL A 80 -0.51 -0.75 -1.01
C VAL A 80 0.80 -1.35 -0.54
N VAL A 81 1.52 -0.61 0.31
CA VAL A 81 2.69 -1.07 1.05
C VAL A 81 2.29 -1.36 2.49
N THR A 82 2.48 -2.58 2.97
CA THR A 82 2.18 -2.96 4.35
C THR A 82 2.96 -4.20 4.75
N TYR A 83 3.18 -4.41 6.04
CA TYR A 83 3.87 -5.60 6.53
C TYR A 83 2.87 -6.74 6.76
N VAL A 84 3.07 -7.85 6.06
CA VAL A 84 2.46 -9.14 6.37
C VAL A 84 3.57 -10.12 6.73
N ARG A 85 3.45 -10.82 7.86
CA ARG A 85 4.46 -11.81 8.24
C ARG A 85 4.58 -12.89 7.17
N GLU A 86 5.79 -13.38 6.96
CA GLU A 86 6.12 -14.39 5.94
C GLU A 86 5.22 -15.63 6.05
N ASP A 87 5.04 -16.17 7.26
CA ASP A 87 4.19 -17.35 7.49
C ASP A 87 2.73 -17.14 7.09
N LEU A 88 2.23 -15.90 7.17
CA LEU A 88 0.87 -15.57 6.77
C LEU A 88 0.77 -15.21 5.28
N ALA A 89 1.82 -14.59 4.73
CA ALA A 89 1.91 -14.30 3.31
C ALA A 89 1.97 -15.60 2.49
N GLU A 90 2.78 -16.57 2.91
CA GLU A 90 2.88 -17.90 2.29
C GLU A 90 1.58 -18.70 2.39
N ALA A 91 0.85 -18.55 3.51
CA ALA A 91 -0.44 -19.20 3.71
C ALA A 91 -1.59 -18.55 2.91
N SER A 92 -1.38 -17.37 2.32
CA SER A 92 -2.40 -16.66 1.55
C SER A 92 -2.43 -17.15 0.10
N THR A 93 -3.55 -17.75 -0.31
CA THR A 93 -3.78 -18.17 -1.70
C THR A 93 -5.12 -17.59 -2.20
N PRO A 94 -5.13 -16.81 -3.31
CA PRO A 94 -3.95 -16.34 -4.05
C PRO A 94 -3.11 -15.35 -3.25
N ALA A 95 -1.94 -15.01 -3.79
CA ALA A 95 -1.04 -14.04 -3.17
C ALA A 95 -1.73 -12.68 -2.97
N LEU A 96 -1.49 -12.05 -1.83
CA LEU A 96 -2.03 -10.72 -1.53
C LEU A 96 -1.43 -9.68 -2.52
N PRO A 97 -2.25 -8.82 -3.15
CA PRO A 97 -1.78 -7.79 -4.09
C PRO A 97 -1.17 -6.58 -3.37
N ILE A 98 -0.21 -6.84 -2.47
CA ILE A 98 0.47 -5.83 -1.64
C ILE A 98 1.98 -5.89 -1.84
N ALA A 99 2.63 -4.74 -1.73
CA ALA A 99 4.07 -4.66 -1.56
C ALA A 99 4.40 -4.91 -0.08
N ASN A 100 4.84 -6.14 0.23
CA ASN A 100 5.15 -6.52 1.60
C ASN A 100 6.44 -5.85 2.07
N ALA A 101 6.37 -5.08 3.17
CA ALA A 101 7.53 -4.39 3.73
C ALA A 101 7.37 -4.03 5.20
N ASN A 102 8.49 -3.98 5.90
CA ASN A 102 8.63 -3.59 7.30
C ASN A 102 9.54 -2.35 7.42
N PRO A 103 9.80 -1.80 8.64
CA PRO A 103 10.69 -0.65 8.82
C PRO A 103 12.09 -0.78 8.21
N GLU A 104 12.63 -1.99 8.16
CA GLU A 104 13.99 -2.26 7.68
C GLU A 104 14.03 -2.38 6.15
N THR A 105 12.95 -2.88 5.55
CA THR A 105 12.88 -3.27 4.13
C THR A 105 12.10 -2.29 3.27
N ILE A 106 11.39 -1.32 3.85
CA ILE A 106 10.66 -0.29 3.08
C ILE A 106 11.58 0.55 2.18
N LYS A 107 12.89 0.61 2.45
CA LYS A 107 13.82 1.23 1.50
C LYS A 107 14.02 0.40 0.24
N GLU A 108 13.97 -0.91 0.33
CA GLU A 108 13.97 -1.78 -0.85
C GLU A 108 12.68 -1.58 -1.66
N VAL A 109 11.60 -1.17 -0.97
CA VAL A 109 10.38 -0.73 -1.63
C VAL A 109 10.63 0.51 -2.48
N ARG A 110 11.67 1.34 -2.26
CA ARG A 110 12.08 2.42 -3.20
C ARG A 110 12.46 1.88 -4.57
N GLU A 111 13.30 0.85 -4.60
CA GLU A 111 13.72 0.20 -5.85
C GLU A 111 12.52 -0.46 -6.53
N ARG A 112 11.60 -1.01 -5.72
CA ARG A 112 10.28 -1.47 -6.17
C ARG A 112 9.24 -0.37 -6.37
N LEU A 113 9.51 0.89 -6.04
CA LEU A 113 8.65 2.07 -6.26
C LEU A 113 9.17 2.90 -7.45
N GLY A 114 10.32 2.51 -8.03
CA GLY A 114 10.55 2.47 -9.46
C GLY A 114 9.95 1.20 -10.08
N LEU A 115 8.65 1.00 -9.82
CA LEU A 115 7.83 -0.21 -9.96
C LEU A 115 8.30 -1.22 -11.02
N ASP A 116 8.77 -2.38 -10.54
CA ASP A 116 8.94 -3.59 -11.35
C ASP A 116 7.55 -4.04 -11.87
N PRO A 117 7.32 -4.04 -13.21
CA PRO A 117 6.02 -4.36 -13.80
C PRO A 117 5.51 -5.77 -13.46
N GLU A 118 6.39 -6.68 -13.03
CA GLU A 118 6.03 -8.07 -12.79
C GLU A 118 5.61 -8.37 -11.34
N GLN A 119 5.84 -7.44 -10.39
CA GLN A 119 5.58 -7.68 -8.96
C GLN A 119 4.60 -6.69 -8.32
N VAL A 120 4.28 -5.59 -8.99
CA VAL A 120 3.13 -4.77 -8.66
C VAL A 120 2.19 -4.90 -9.83
N LEU A 121 0.94 -5.27 -9.57
CA LEU A 121 -0.11 -5.18 -10.57
C LEU A 121 -0.01 -3.79 -11.18
N PRO A 122 0.28 -3.65 -12.50
CA PRO A 122 0.77 -2.42 -13.10
C PRO A 122 -0.31 -1.33 -13.18
N PHE A 123 -0.95 -1.00 -12.05
CA PHE A 123 -2.11 -0.14 -12.01
C PHE A 123 -1.72 1.31 -11.78
N SER A 124 -1.91 2.12 -12.82
CA SER A 124 -1.91 3.57 -12.70
C SER A 124 -3.33 4.06 -12.54
N SER A 125 -3.65 4.59 -11.36
CA SER A 125 -4.97 5.21 -11.13
C SER A 125 -5.21 6.49 -11.94
N LYS A 126 -4.16 7.10 -12.50
CA LYS A 126 -4.24 8.30 -13.35
C LYS A 126 -4.48 7.96 -14.82
N THR A 127 -3.86 6.91 -15.32
CA THR A 127 -3.94 6.52 -16.74
C THR A 127 -4.89 5.33 -16.98
N GLY A 128 -5.25 4.60 -15.93
CA GLY A 128 -6.06 3.38 -16.00
C GLY A 128 -5.30 2.15 -16.48
N GLU A 129 -4.01 2.29 -16.79
CA GLU A 129 -3.10 1.20 -17.15
C GLU A 129 -3.05 0.16 -16.01
N GLY A 130 -2.95 -1.12 -16.35
CA GLY A 130 -2.93 -2.30 -15.47
C GLY A 130 -4.12 -2.53 -14.54
N ARG A 131 -5.26 -1.92 -14.85
CA ARG A 131 -6.51 -2.11 -14.10
C ARG A 131 -7.08 -3.51 -14.22
N GLU A 132 -6.93 -4.14 -15.39
CA GLU A 132 -7.49 -5.47 -15.65
C GLU A 132 -6.71 -6.55 -14.89
N GLU A 133 -5.37 -6.49 -14.85
CA GLU A 133 -4.60 -7.43 -14.04
C GLU A 133 -4.94 -7.28 -12.55
N LEU A 134 -5.14 -6.02 -12.11
CA LEU A 134 -5.51 -5.73 -10.73
C LEU A 134 -6.87 -6.33 -10.37
N LEU A 135 -7.89 -6.09 -11.21
CA LEU A 135 -9.21 -6.65 -11.01
C LEU A 135 -9.17 -8.18 -11.05
N ALA A 136 -8.44 -8.79 -11.99
CA ALA A 136 -8.29 -10.24 -12.07
C ALA A 136 -7.66 -10.84 -10.81
N SER A 137 -6.67 -10.16 -10.22
CA SER A 137 -6.05 -10.62 -8.98
C SER A 137 -6.98 -10.45 -7.78
N LEU A 138 -7.77 -9.37 -7.75
CA LEU A 138 -8.81 -9.17 -6.73
C LEU A 138 -9.93 -10.21 -6.87
N ASP A 139 -10.34 -10.55 -8.08
CA ASP A 139 -11.36 -11.58 -8.35
C ASP A 139 -10.87 -12.97 -7.91
N LEU A 140 -9.62 -13.32 -8.22
CA LEU A 140 -8.98 -14.54 -7.71
C LEU A 140 -8.92 -14.56 -6.18
N LEU A 141 -8.68 -13.40 -5.55
CA LEU A 141 -8.51 -13.26 -4.09
C LEU A 141 -9.83 -13.30 -3.34
N LEU A 142 -10.87 -12.73 -3.94
CA LEU A 142 -12.22 -12.74 -3.40
C LEU A 142 -12.93 -14.08 -3.65
N GLY A 143 -12.36 -14.89 -4.56
CA GLY A 143 -12.92 -16.14 -5.03
C GLY A 143 -14.15 -15.87 -5.88
N ASP A 144 -14.19 -16.43 -7.10
CA ASP A 144 -15.47 -16.63 -7.74
C ASP A 144 -16.34 -17.41 -6.75
N GLY A 145 -17.46 -16.81 -6.36
CA GLY A 145 -18.45 -17.39 -5.45
C GLY A 145 -19.17 -18.61 -6.03
N GLU A 146 -18.47 -19.50 -6.74
CA GLU A 146 -18.95 -20.82 -7.09
C GLU A 146 -18.44 -21.82 -6.06
N THR A 147 -19.14 -21.83 -4.92
CA THR A 147 -19.30 -23.04 -4.11
C THR A 147 -19.76 -24.18 -5.03
N THR A 148 -18.90 -25.17 -5.26
CA THR A 148 -19.31 -26.52 -5.67
C THR A 148 -19.71 -27.33 -4.45
#